data_AF-K0KAL5-F1
#
_entry.id   AF-K0KAL5-F1
#
_cell.length_a   1.000
_cell.length_b   1.000
_cell.length_c   1.000
_cell.angle_alpha   90.00
_cell.angle_beta   90.00
_cell.angle_gamma   90.00
#
_symmetry.space_group_name_H-M   'P 1'
#
loop_
_entity.id
_entity.type
_entity.pdbx_description
1 polymer ?
#
loop_
_entity_poly.entity_id
_entity_poly.type
_entity_poly.pdbx_seq_one_letter_code
_entity_poly.pdbx_strand_id
1 'polypeptide(L)'
;MRRRHPAHLIRTPGPHRTPERAGGSSVELYEEAAEHLGPEFDTTRHACRAAVVKSPALHYLAHYSSGVFDFGVDALAEPPTVPDALPGGTRRDELKRLGRHLTFQANALDRALQEVRTGRLIRTVLHTEEGALFCDSVVPAEHVVGLVLDHAGTGPLFGHPAVDEADRAVAGLATVLRSELSLGSLNPGGWETFGEVVPLPGAGAREPFVTAGEGALAQCVEAARVDDLHVVAHVAGGDVLAMVDHLADPALGPYFKEVSVEARRRFYLGFLRELGEVATRLNRAVRPVVGGLLVRAVLDVEMGAVYYYRLGPGEYVAGVTIDQSRVAEADDRMSSLADRLTPSGP
;
A
#
# COMPACT_ATOMS: atom_id res chain seq x y z
N MET A 1 -45.01 -29.12 -50.94
CA MET A 1 -44.11 -29.88 -50.04
C MET A 1 -42.84 -29.07 -49.80
N ARG A 2 -42.74 -28.36 -48.67
CA ARG A 2 -41.46 -27.86 -48.13
C ARG A 2 -41.52 -28.07 -46.62
N ARG A 3 -40.70 -29.00 -46.11
CA ARG A 3 -40.61 -29.36 -44.69
C ARG A 3 -39.84 -28.25 -43.94
N ARG A 4 -40.41 -27.74 -42.85
CA ARG A 4 -39.71 -26.89 -41.87
C ARG A 4 -39.04 -27.81 -40.85
N HIS A 5 -37.74 -27.62 -40.62
CA HIS A 5 -37.03 -28.16 -39.45
C HIS A 5 -37.11 -27.16 -38.28
N PRO A 6 -37.30 -27.61 -37.03
CA PRO A 6 -37.22 -26.75 -35.87
C PRO A 6 -35.76 -26.61 -35.40
N ALA A 7 -35.37 -25.39 -35.06
CA ALA A 7 -34.09 -25.07 -34.44
C ALA A 7 -34.11 -25.45 -32.95
N HIS A 8 -33.09 -26.19 -32.51
CA HIS A 8 -32.82 -26.49 -31.11
C HIS A 8 -32.26 -25.23 -30.41
N LEU A 9 -32.97 -24.74 -29.40
CA LEU A 9 -32.42 -23.79 -28.42
C LEU A 9 -31.48 -24.54 -27.48
N ILE A 10 -30.20 -24.16 -27.48
CA ILE A 10 -29.22 -24.57 -26.48
C ILE A 10 -29.38 -23.62 -25.28
N ARG A 11 -29.79 -24.18 -24.13
CA ARG A 11 -29.79 -23.48 -22.84
C ARG A 11 -28.36 -23.45 -22.29
N THR A 12 -27.84 -22.25 -22.03
CA THR A 12 -26.64 -22.03 -21.22
C THR A 12 -26.93 -22.34 -19.73
N PRO A 13 -25.98 -22.94 -18.98
CA PRO A 13 -26.15 -23.17 -17.56
C PRO A 13 -25.87 -21.88 -16.78
N GLY A 14 -26.78 -21.52 -15.86
CA GLY A 14 -26.60 -20.42 -14.91
C GLY A 14 -25.68 -20.80 -13.74
N PRO A 15 -25.29 -19.83 -12.90
CA PRO A 15 -24.34 -20.05 -11.81
C PRO A 15 -24.90 -21.01 -10.75
N HIS A 16 -24.08 -22.00 -10.40
CA HIS A 16 -24.37 -22.99 -9.36
C HIS A 16 -24.33 -22.34 -7.96
N ARG A 17 -25.47 -22.32 -7.27
CA ARG A 17 -25.55 -22.08 -5.81
C ARG A 17 -25.48 -23.42 -5.08
N THR A 18 -24.55 -23.58 -4.15
CA THR A 18 -24.51 -24.70 -3.21
C THR A 18 -24.97 -24.20 -1.84
N PRO A 19 -26.03 -24.77 -1.22
CA PRO A 19 -26.47 -24.33 0.09
C PRO A 19 -25.82 -25.20 1.16
N GLU A 20 -24.98 -24.61 2.01
CA GLU A 20 -24.58 -25.22 3.27
C GLU A 20 -24.97 -24.28 4.40
N ARG A 21 -25.87 -24.75 5.28
CA ARG A 21 -26.28 -24.05 6.50
C ARG A 21 -25.59 -24.70 7.70
N ALA A 22 -24.82 -23.90 8.44
CA ALA A 22 -24.56 -24.08 9.87
C ALA A 22 -24.25 -22.71 10.49
N GLY A 23 -24.76 -22.47 11.70
CA GLY A 23 -24.83 -21.14 12.33
C GLY A 23 -23.48 -20.57 12.75
N GLY A 24 -23.08 -19.57 12.00
CA GLY A 24 -22.20 -18.43 12.29
C GLY A 24 -22.66 -17.37 11.28
N SER A 25 -22.53 -16.06 11.52
CA SER A 25 -22.84 -15.10 10.46
C SER A 25 -21.83 -15.30 9.33
N SER A 26 -22.14 -16.19 8.39
CA SER A 26 -21.29 -16.47 7.24
C SER A 26 -21.31 -15.21 6.38
N VAL A 27 -20.21 -14.48 6.37
CA VAL A 27 -20.00 -13.39 5.43
C VAL A 27 -20.14 -14.01 4.03
N GLU A 28 -21.17 -13.60 3.29
CA GLU A 28 -21.36 -14.04 1.91
C GLU A 28 -20.30 -13.36 1.05
N LEU A 29 -19.39 -14.16 0.50
CA LEU A 29 -18.34 -13.66 -0.37
C LEU A 29 -18.83 -13.65 -1.81
N TYR A 30 -18.55 -12.55 -2.50
CA TYR A 30 -18.68 -12.44 -3.94
C TYR A 30 -17.33 -12.67 -4.60
N GLU A 31 -17.32 -13.45 -5.68
CA GLU A 31 -16.14 -13.71 -6.49
C GLU A 31 -16.41 -13.37 -7.94
N GLU A 32 -15.46 -12.71 -8.58
CA GLU A 32 -15.50 -12.40 -10.01
C GLU A 32 -14.15 -12.70 -10.64
N ALA A 33 -14.19 -13.21 -11.87
CA ALA A 33 -13.03 -13.54 -12.68
C ALA A 33 -13.22 -13.01 -14.10
N ALA A 34 -12.14 -12.54 -14.71
CA ALA A 34 -12.11 -12.15 -16.11
C ALA A 34 -12.22 -13.38 -17.04
N GLU A 35 -12.78 -13.18 -18.23
CA GLU A 35 -13.07 -14.26 -19.19
C GLU A 35 -11.80 -14.98 -19.69
N HIS A 36 -10.64 -14.34 -19.62
CA HIS A 36 -9.38 -14.90 -20.12
C HIS A 36 -8.68 -15.86 -19.15
N LEU A 37 -9.20 -16.04 -17.93
CA LEU A 37 -8.56 -16.88 -16.93
C LEU A 37 -8.86 -18.37 -17.14
N GLY A 38 -7.81 -19.18 -17.14
CA GLY A 38 -7.89 -20.63 -17.09
C GLY A 38 -7.74 -21.20 -15.66
N PRO A 39 -7.83 -22.54 -15.51
CA PRO A 39 -7.72 -23.23 -14.22
C PRO A 39 -6.36 -23.07 -13.52
N GLU A 40 -5.33 -22.63 -14.24
CA GLU A 40 -4.01 -22.31 -13.68
C GLU A 40 -4.05 -21.24 -12.58
N PHE A 41 -5.10 -20.41 -12.52
CA PHE A 41 -5.30 -19.39 -11.48
C PHE A 41 -6.09 -19.90 -10.26
N ASP A 42 -6.59 -21.14 -10.26
CA ASP A 42 -7.47 -21.62 -9.19
C ASP A 42 -6.79 -21.65 -7.81
N THR A 43 -5.48 -21.95 -7.76
CA THR A 43 -4.70 -21.90 -6.51
C THR A 43 -4.60 -20.48 -5.97
N THR A 44 -4.23 -19.51 -6.83
CA THR A 44 -4.14 -18.08 -6.47
C THR A 44 -5.50 -17.53 -6.04
N ARG A 45 -6.58 -17.89 -6.74
CA ARG A 45 -7.95 -17.52 -6.38
C ARG A 45 -8.35 -18.07 -5.01
N HIS A 46 -8.03 -19.33 -4.73
CA HIS A 46 -8.30 -19.95 -3.43
C HIS A 46 -7.53 -19.26 -2.31
N ALA A 47 -6.26 -18.90 -2.54
CA ALA A 47 -5.45 -18.15 -1.58
C ALA A 47 -6.04 -16.75 -1.30
N CYS A 48 -6.47 -16.01 -2.33
CA CYS A 48 -7.15 -14.73 -2.15
C CYS A 48 -8.45 -14.87 -1.34
N ARG A 49 -9.27 -15.88 -1.66
CA ARG A 49 -10.49 -16.17 -0.91
C ARG A 49 -10.19 -16.48 0.56
N ALA A 50 -9.19 -17.30 0.83
CA ALA A 50 -8.77 -17.64 2.18
C ALA A 50 -8.29 -16.41 2.97
N ALA A 51 -7.59 -15.47 2.31
CA ALA A 51 -7.16 -14.22 2.94
C ALA A 51 -8.35 -13.35 3.38
N VAL A 52 -9.37 -13.18 2.53
CA VAL A 52 -10.59 -12.42 2.88
C VAL A 52 -11.38 -13.10 4.00
N VAL A 53 -11.50 -14.44 3.98
CA VAL A 53 -12.15 -15.18 5.08
C VAL A 53 -11.41 -15.01 6.40
N LYS A 54 -10.07 -15.04 6.37
CA LYS A 54 -9.24 -14.96 7.57
C LYS A 54 -9.19 -13.54 8.15
N SER A 55 -9.36 -12.51 7.32
CA SER A 55 -9.34 -11.12 7.75
C SER A 55 -10.64 -10.38 7.44
N PRO A 56 -11.60 -10.34 8.38
CA PRO A 56 -12.91 -9.71 8.17
C PRO A 56 -12.85 -8.21 7.87
N ALA A 57 -11.74 -7.55 8.20
CA ALA A 57 -11.52 -6.13 7.90
C ALA A 57 -11.20 -5.88 6.41
N LEU A 58 -10.76 -6.91 5.68
CA LEU A 58 -10.45 -6.84 4.26
C LEU A 58 -11.74 -6.97 3.45
N HIS A 59 -12.30 -5.84 3.03
CA HIS A 59 -13.59 -5.78 2.37
C HIS A 59 -13.53 -6.20 0.91
N TYR A 60 -12.39 -5.99 0.26
CA TYR A 60 -12.15 -6.33 -1.14
C TYR A 60 -10.67 -6.70 -1.33
N LEU A 61 -10.43 -7.69 -2.17
CA LEU A 61 -9.11 -8.13 -2.59
C LEU A 61 -9.16 -8.53 -4.06
N ALA A 62 -8.22 -8.04 -4.87
CA ALA A 62 -8.14 -8.40 -6.27
C ALA A 62 -6.70 -8.58 -6.76
N HIS A 63 -6.57 -9.40 -7.80
CA HIS A 63 -5.32 -9.70 -8.47
C HIS A 63 -5.27 -9.00 -9.84
N TYR A 64 -4.10 -8.47 -10.18
CA TYR A 64 -3.86 -7.73 -11.40
C TYR A 64 -2.53 -8.11 -12.05
N SER A 65 -2.57 -8.47 -13.32
CA SER A 65 -1.40 -8.70 -14.17
C SER A 65 -1.27 -7.60 -15.23
N SER A 66 -0.11 -6.95 -15.30
CA SER A 66 0.17 -5.86 -16.25
C SER A 66 -0.87 -4.73 -16.24
N GLY A 67 -1.45 -4.45 -15.06
CA GLY A 67 -2.51 -3.45 -14.90
C GLY A 67 -3.88 -3.86 -15.46
N VAL A 68 -4.06 -5.14 -15.79
CA VAL A 68 -5.34 -5.74 -16.17
C VAL A 68 -5.91 -6.45 -14.94
N PHE A 69 -7.22 -6.34 -14.74
CA PHE A 69 -7.91 -7.09 -13.69
C PHE A 69 -8.02 -8.55 -14.10
N ASP A 70 -7.55 -9.45 -13.25
CA ASP A 70 -7.68 -10.89 -13.44
C ASP A 70 -8.91 -11.40 -12.68
N PHE A 71 -8.92 -11.27 -11.35
CA PHE A 71 -10.04 -11.70 -10.52
C PHE A 71 -10.08 -10.93 -9.20
N GLY A 72 -11.20 -11.02 -8.48
CA GLY A 72 -11.40 -10.39 -7.18
C GLY A 72 -12.37 -11.14 -6.30
N VAL A 73 -12.19 -10.97 -4.99
CA VAL A 73 -13.03 -11.51 -3.92
C VAL A 73 -13.41 -10.35 -3.01
N ASP A 74 -14.69 -10.25 -2.65
CA ASP A 74 -15.16 -9.20 -1.75
C ASP A 74 -16.24 -9.69 -0.79
N ALA A 75 -16.30 -9.01 0.35
CA ALA A 75 -17.30 -9.20 1.40
C ALA A 75 -18.34 -8.06 1.38
N LEU A 76 -18.52 -7.40 0.24
CA LEU A 76 -19.42 -6.26 0.12
C LEU A 76 -20.85 -6.75 -0.10
N ALA A 77 -21.78 -6.22 0.71
CA ALA A 77 -23.19 -6.41 0.44
C ALA A 77 -23.55 -5.90 -0.96
N GLU A 78 -24.51 -6.55 -1.64
CA GLU A 78 -25.05 -5.97 -2.86
C GLU A 78 -25.68 -4.60 -2.54
N PRO A 79 -25.32 -3.55 -3.31
CA PRO A 79 -25.98 -2.26 -3.12
C PRO A 79 -27.48 -2.44 -3.40
N PRO A 80 -28.37 -1.77 -2.63
CA PRO A 80 -29.79 -1.80 -2.94
C PRO A 80 -30.02 -1.32 -4.37
N THR A 81 -30.82 -2.06 -5.13
CA THR A 81 -31.16 -1.70 -6.51
C THR A 81 -31.98 -0.40 -6.48
N VAL A 82 -31.37 0.71 -6.88
CA VAL A 82 -32.07 1.99 -7.01
C VAL A 82 -32.81 1.99 -8.36
N PRO A 83 -34.15 2.15 -8.40
CA PRO A 83 -34.94 2.03 -9.63
C PRO A 83 -34.53 2.96 -10.78
N ASP A 84 -33.82 4.05 -10.47
CA ASP A 84 -33.39 5.09 -11.42
C ASP A 84 -31.86 5.24 -11.50
N ALA A 85 -31.08 4.23 -11.08
CA ALA A 85 -29.64 4.27 -11.27
C ALA A 85 -29.31 4.33 -12.76
N LEU A 86 -28.60 5.40 -13.19
CA LEU A 86 -28.07 5.50 -14.54
C LEU A 86 -27.20 4.26 -14.85
N PRO A 87 -27.22 3.73 -16.08
CA PRO A 87 -26.27 2.69 -16.49
C PRO A 87 -24.85 3.24 -16.39
N GLY A 88 -24.13 2.84 -15.35
CA GLY A 88 -22.82 3.40 -15.05
C GLY A 88 -22.22 2.82 -13.79
N GLY A 89 -21.53 1.68 -13.95
CA GLY A 89 -20.58 1.08 -13.00
C GLY A 89 -21.15 0.67 -11.65
N THR A 90 -21.18 -0.62 -11.36
CA THR A 90 -21.38 -1.09 -9.98
C THR A 90 -20.24 -0.60 -9.08
N ARG A 91 -20.42 -0.60 -7.74
CA ARG A 91 -19.33 -0.34 -6.76
C ARG A 91 -18.09 -1.20 -7.07
N ARG A 92 -18.30 -2.43 -7.55
CA ARG A 92 -17.24 -3.36 -7.98
C ARG A 92 -16.49 -2.88 -9.22
N ASP A 93 -17.17 -2.24 -10.17
CA ASP A 93 -16.50 -1.66 -11.35
C ASP A 93 -15.63 -0.46 -10.99
N GLU A 94 -16.03 0.32 -9.98
CA GLU A 94 -15.20 1.39 -9.41
C GLU A 94 -13.95 0.84 -8.71
N LEU A 95 -14.10 -0.22 -7.91
CA LEU A 95 -12.98 -0.91 -7.27
C LEU A 95 -11.99 -1.46 -8.30
N LYS A 96 -12.49 -2.08 -9.38
CA LYS A 96 -11.64 -2.54 -10.50
C LYS A 96 -10.90 -1.38 -11.18
N ARG A 97 -11.58 -0.24 -11.42
CA ARG A 97 -10.95 0.96 -11.99
C ARG A 97 -9.85 1.50 -11.07
N LEU A 98 -10.12 1.56 -9.77
CA LEU A 98 -9.17 2.00 -8.76
C LEU A 98 -7.92 1.11 -8.74
N GLY A 99 -8.07 -0.22 -8.66
CA GLY A 99 -6.92 -1.14 -8.66
C GLY A 99 -6.04 -1.03 -9.92
N ARG A 100 -6.65 -0.89 -11.11
CA ARG A 100 -5.90 -0.63 -12.36
C ARG A 100 -5.16 0.71 -12.33
N HIS A 101 -5.80 1.76 -11.83
CA HIS A 101 -5.14 3.06 -11.74
C HIS A 101 -3.98 3.01 -10.75
N LEU A 102 -4.15 2.34 -9.62
CA LEU A 102 -3.14 2.21 -8.59
C LEU A 102 -1.93 1.42 -9.07
N THR A 103 -2.13 0.27 -9.70
CA THR A 103 -1.01 -0.52 -10.25
C THR A 103 -0.22 0.29 -11.30
N PHE A 104 -0.89 1.14 -12.08
CA PHE A 104 -0.21 2.08 -12.96
C PHE A 104 0.63 3.13 -12.20
N GLN A 105 0.07 3.73 -11.13
CA GLN A 105 0.80 4.70 -10.30
C GLN A 105 1.99 4.05 -9.58
N ALA A 106 1.81 2.84 -9.04
CA ALA A 106 2.86 2.06 -8.40
C ALA A 106 4.02 1.81 -9.37
N ASN A 107 3.75 1.42 -10.62
CA ASN A 107 4.77 1.26 -11.66
C ASN A 107 5.49 2.58 -12.02
N ALA A 108 4.79 3.72 -11.95
CA ALA A 108 5.43 5.02 -12.18
C ALA A 108 6.37 5.40 -11.03
N LEU A 109 5.93 5.17 -9.78
CA LEU A 109 6.71 5.42 -8.57
C LEU A 109 7.91 4.49 -8.45
N ASP A 110 7.75 3.22 -8.78
CA ASP A 110 8.81 2.22 -8.89
C ASP A 110 9.97 2.70 -9.77
N ARG A 111 9.67 3.24 -10.95
CA ARG A 111 10.70 3.79 -11.85
C ARG A 111 11.42 5.00 -11.26
N ALA A 112 10.71 5.87 -10.55
CA ALA A 112 11.32 7.03 -9.90
C ALA A 112 12.26 6.62 -8.76
N LEU A 113 11.84 5.68 -7.91
CA LEU A 113 12.63 5.21 -6.76
C LEU A 113 13.88 4.43 -7.19
N GLN A 114 13.82 3.70 -8.31
CA GLN A 114 14.97 2.97 -8.84
C GLN A 114 16.14 3.85 -9.31
N GLU A 115 15.93 5.15 -9.53
CA GLU A 115 16.98 6.08 -9.96
C GLU A 115 18.19 6.03 -9.02
N VAL A 116 17.93 5.84 -7.72
CA VAL A 116 18.96 5.76 -6.71
C VAL A 116 19.34 4.35 -6.29
N ARG A 117 18.87 3.29 -6.94
CA ARG A 117 19.16 1.90 -6.53
C ARG A 117 18.60 1.60 -5.13
N THR A 118 17.30 1.78 -4.92
CA THR A 118 16.58 1.25 -3.73
C THR A 118 16.00 -0.16 -3.97
N GLY A 119 16.22 -0.74 -5.15
CA GLY A 119 15.45 -1.89 -5.61
C GLY A 119 14.05 -1.50 -6.10
N ARG A 120 13.22 -2.52 -6.33
CA ARG A 120 11.84 -2.38 -6.84
C ARG A 120 10.90 -1.86 -5.75
N LEU A 121 9.83 -1.17 -6.14
CA LEU A 121 8.66 -0.95 -5.27
C LEU A 121 7.91 -2.28 -5.09
N ILE A 122 7.80 -2.72 -3.85
CA ILE A 122 7.21 -4.01 -3.47
C ILE A 122 5.84 -3.85 -2.83
N ARG A 123 5.54 -2.71 -2.19
CA ARG A 123 4.26 -2.45 -1.55
C ARG A 123 3.94 -0.96 -1.51
N THR A 124 2.66 -0.64 -1.68
CA THR A 124 2.12 0.72 -1.50
C THR A 124 0.96 0.67 -0.53
N VAL A 125 1.01 1.50 0.51
CA VAL A 125 -0.07 1.65 1.48
C VAL A 125 -0.60 3.06 1.42
N LEU A 126 -1.93 3.20 1.39
CA LEU A 126 -2.62 4.49 1.40
C LEU A 126 -3.66 4.47 2.51
N HIS A 127 -3.53 5.34 3.50
CA HIS A 127 -4.56 5.56 4.50
C HIS A 127 -5.26 6.89 4.22
N THR A 128 -6.58 6.83 4.17
CA THR A 128 -7.45 8.00 4.16
C THR A 128 -8.08 8.19 5.54
N GLU A 129 -8.89 9.23 5.71
CA GLU A 129 -9.69 9.43 6.91
C GLU A 129 -10.80 8.37 7.11
N GLU A 130 -11.17 7.62 6.06
CA GLU A 130 -12.35 6.73 6.07
C GLU A 130 -12.04 5.27 5.72
N GLY A 131 -10.84 4.99 5.21
CA GLY A 131 -10.41 3.63 4.88
C GLY A 131 -8.95 3.54 4.44
N ALA A 132 -8.51 2.32 4.17
CA ALA A 132 -7.15 2.00 3.79
C ALA A 132 -7.10 1.13 2.53
N LEU A 133 -5.98 1.22 1.82
CA LEU A 133 -5.73 0.46 0.62
C LEU A 133 -4.27 0.01 0.57
N PHE A 134 -4.07 -1.22 0.11
CA PHE A 134 -2.78 -1.91 0.03
C PHE A 134 -2.58 -2.41 -1.40
N CYS A 135 -1.37 -2.30 -1.93
CA CYS A 135 -1.01 -2.80 -3.24
C CYS A 135 0.39 -3.40 -3.17
N ASP A 136 0.43 -4.73 -3.20
CA ASP A 136 1.66 -5.50 -3.00
C ASP A 136 2.02 -6.18 -4.31
N SER A 137 3.30 -6.08 -4.69
CA SER A 137 3.85 -6.74 -5.86
C SER A 137 4.20 -8.19 -5.51
N VAL A 138 3.66 -9.13 -6.28
CA VAL A 138 4.05 -10.53 -6.22
C VAL A 138 5.35 -10.70 -7.01
N VAL A 139 5.32 -10.32 -8.28
CA VAL A 139 6.46 -10.25 -9.20
C VAL A 139 6.30 -9.02 -10.08
N PRO A 140 7.29 -8.63 -10.91
CA PRO A 140 7.13 -7.49 -11.79
C PRO A 140 5.83 -7.55 -12.60
N ALA A 141 5.07 -6.45 -12.58
CA ALA A 141 3.77 -6.30 -13.22
C ALA A 141 2.60 -7.12 -12.61
N GLU A 142 2.82 -7.95 -11.59
CA GLU A 142 1.78 -8.71 -10.89
C GLU A 142 1.55 -8.14 -9.49
N HIS A 143 0.30 -7.82 -9.18
CA HIS A 143 -0.08 -7.13 -7.95
C HIS A 143 -1.32 -7.74 -7.32
N VAL A 144 -1.35 -7.74 -5.98
CA VAL A 144 -2.56 -7.94 -5.19
C VAL A 144 -2.96 -6.60 -4.56
N VAL A 145 -4.22 -6.22 -4.70
CA VAL A 145 -4.76 -4.95 -4.19
C VAL A 145 -5.87 -5.25 -3.18
N GLY A 146 -5.65 -4.84 -1.94
CA GLY A 146 -6.59 -5.01 -0.82
C GLY A 146 -7.19 -3.68 -0.37
N LEU A 147 -8.44 -3.70 0.10
CA LEU A 147 -9.13 -2.52 0.61
C LEU A 147 -9.82 -2.78 1.94
N VAL A 148 -9.73 -1.79 2.82
CA VAL A 148 -10.48 -1.65 4.07
C VAL A 148 -11.34 -0.40 3.94
N LEU A 149 -12.65 -0.55 4.11
CA LEU A 149 -13.65 0.52 3.94
C LEU A 149 -14.38 0.76 5.27
N ASP A 150 -15.22 1.79 5.30
CA ASP A 150 -16.21 2.04 6.35
C ASP A 150 -15.62 2.27 7.77
N HIS A 151 -14.46 2.93 7.84
CA HIS A 151 -13.82 3.33 9.11
C HIS A 151 -13.96 4.84 9.40
N ALA A 152 -14.97 5.50 8.82
CA ALA A 152 -15.24 6.91 9.10
C ALA A 152 -15.47 7.15 10.60
N GLY A 153 -14.72 8.10 11.19
CA GLY A 153 -14.88 8.50 12.59
C GLY A 153 -14.24 7.57 13.63
N THR A 154 -13.48 6.55 13.23
CA THR A 154 -12.73 5.68 14.16
C THR A 154 -11.40 6.28 14.63
N GLY A 155 -11.03 7.46 14.11
CA GLY A 155 -9.76 8.13 14.39
C GLY A 155 -8.70 7.78 13.35
N PRO A 156 -7.40 8.01 13.65
CA PRO A 156 -6.31 7.63 12.76
C PRO A 156 -6.33 6.13 12.46
N LEU A 157 -6.23 5.76 11.17
CA LEU A 157 -6.23 4.36 10.73
C LEU A 157 -4.86 3.69 10.85
N PHE A 158 -3.80 4.46 11.01
CA PHE A 158 -2.49 3.90 11.31
C PHE A 158 -2.47 3.32 12.73
N GLY A 159 -1.97 2.08 12.89
CA GLY A 159 -2.00 1.35 14.15
C GLY A 159 -3.39 0.86 14.55
N HIS A 160 -4.41 1.04 13.69
CA HIS A 160 -5.74 0.50 13.94
C HIS A 160 -5.69 -1.02 13.74
N PRO A 161 -6.00 -1.86 14.74
CA PRO A 161 -5.75 -3.29 14.67
C PRO A 161 -6.37 -3.99 13.44
N ALA A 162 -7.56 -3.57 13.02
CA ALA A 162 -8.23 -4.12 11.85
C ALA A 162 -7.51 -3.78 10.52
N VAL A 163 -6.90 -2.60 10.44
CA VAL A 163 -6.16 -2.14 9.26
C VAL A 163 -4.82 -2.85 9.19
N ASP A 164 -4.12 -2.96 10.32
CA ASP A 164 -2.85 -3.70 10.42
C ASP A 164 -3.03 -5.19 10.11
N GLU A 165 -4.14 -5.78 10.58
CA GLU A 165 -4.48 -7.17 10.26
C GLU A 165 -4.70 -7.37 8.76
N ALA A 166 -5.47 -6.49 8.13
CA ALA A 166 -5.74 -6.55 6.69
C ALA A 166 -4.46 -6.34 5.86
N ASP A 167 -3.61 -5.39 6.25
CA ASP A 167 -2.31 -5.15 5.62
C ASP A 167 -1.40 -6.39 5.70
N ARG A 168 -1.25 -6.98 6.89
CA ARG A 168 -0.50 -8.23 7.09
C ARG A 168 -1.08 -9.38 6.28
N ALA A 169 -2.41 -9.44 6.12
CA ALA A 169 -3.06 -10.47 5.31
C ALA A 169 -2.69 -10.32 3.82
N VAL A 170 -2.65 -9.09 3.29
CA VAL A 170 -2.25 -8.82 1.90
C VAL A 170 -0.76 -9.09 1.70
N ALA A 171 0.11 -8.64 2.60
CA ALA A 171 1.56 -8.91 2.56
C ALA A 171 1.88 -10.41 2.66
N GLY A 172 1.18 -11.12 3.55
CA GLY A 172 1.29 -12.56 3.69
C GLY A 172 0.82 -13.30 2.42
N LEU A 173 -0.26 -12.85 1.79
CA LEU A 173 -0.72 -13.40 0.53
C LEU A 173 0.31 -13.19 -0.59
N ALA A 174 0.87 -11.99 -0.74
CA ALA A 174 1.89 -11.73 -1.73
C ALA A 174 3.10 -12.66 -1.55
N THR A 175 3.49 -12.92 -0.30
CA THR A 175 4.57 -13.87 0.04
C THR A 175 4.21 -15.32 -0.32
N VAL A 176 2.97 -15.75 -0.07
CA VAL A 176 2.49 -17.07 -0.47
C VAL A 176 2.55 -17.23 -1.99
N LEU A 177 2.04 -16.26 -2.76
CA LEU A 177 2.04 -16.31 -4.22
C LEU A 177 3.46 -16.32 -4.79
N ARG A 178 4.40 -15.59 -4.19
CA ARG A 178 5.82 -15.65 -4.53
C ARG A 178 6.43 -17.03 -4.29
N SER A 179 6.05 -17.68 -3.19
CA SER A 179 6.57 -19.01 -2.84
C SER A 179 6.13 -20.09 -3.84
N GLU A 180 4.95 -19.93 -4.46
CA GLU A 180 4.48 -20.81 -5.56
C GLU A 180 5.43 -20.74 -6.77
N LEU A 181 6.09 -19.60 -6.96
CA LEU A 181 7.12 -19.37 -7.98
C LEU A 181 8.54 -19.69 -7.49
N SER A 182 8.68 -20.33 -6.32
CA SER A 182 9.98 -20.59 -5.65
C SER A 182 10.80 -19.33 -5.35
N LEU A 183 10.13 -18.19 -5.18
CA LEU A 183 10.74 -16.94 -4.75
C LEU A 183 10.57 -16.76 -3.24
N GLY A 184 11.57 -16.15 -2.60
CA GLY A 184 11.52 -15.80 -1.18
C GLY A 184 10.65 -14.56 -0.90
N SER A 185 10.35 -14.33 0.38
CA SER A 185 9.69 -13.11 0.84
C SER A 185 10.53 -11.87 0.53
N LEU A 186 9.86 -10.76 0.27
CA LEU A 186 10.47 -9.42 0.22
C LEU A 186 10.24 -8.67 1.55
N ASN A 187 9.65 -9.32 2.55
CA ASN A 187 9.24 -8.75 3.82
C ASN A 187 8.43 -7.45 3.66
N PRO A 188 7.30 -7.44 2.90
CA PRO A 188 6.50 -6.22 2.74
C PRO A 188 6.00 -5.73 4.10
N GLY A 189 6.26 -4.46 4.41
CA GLY A 189 5.95 -3.82 5.68
C GLY A 189 6.93 -4.11 6.81
N GLY A 190 7.98 -4.90 6.58
CA GLY A 190 8.92 -5.27 7.64
C GLY A 190 8.32 -6.22 8.68
N TRP A 191 7.14 -6.81 8.41
CA TRP A 191 6.37 -7.58 9.40
C TRP A 191 7.05 -8.86 9.87
N GLU A 192 7.91 -9.48 9.04
CA GLU A 192 8.61 -10.71 9.39
C GLU A 192 9.77 -10.48 10.37
N THR A 193 10.32 -9.27 10.39
CA THR A 193 11.46 -8.87 11.22
C THR A 193 11.07 -7.92 12.35
N PHE A 194 9.79 -7.57 12.45
CA PHE A 194 9.31 -6.60 13.41
C PHE A 194 9.61 -7.02 14.86
N GLY A 195 10.25 -6.13 15.61
CA GLY A 195 10.66 -6.36 16.99
C GLY A 195 11.97 -7.13 17.13
N GLU A 196 12.55 -7.65 16.05
CA GLU A 196 13.89 -8.25 16.03
C GLU A 196 14.95 -7.15 15.86
N VAL A 197 15.17 -6.37 16.91
CA VAL A 197 16.14 -5.27 16.87
C VAL A 197 17.56 -5.78 17.04
N VAL A 198 18.24 -6.03 15.92
CA VAL A 198 19.70 -6.23 15.88
C VAL A 198 20.41 -4.90 15.52
N PRO A 199 21.11 -4.25 16.46
CA PRO A 199 21.81 -3.00 16.17
C PRO A 199 22.80 -3.15 15.01
N LEU A 200 22.90 -2.13 14.16
CA LEU A 200 23.87 -2.16 13.07
C LEU A 200 25.30 -2.12 13.63
N PRO A 201 26.20 -3.01 13.19
CA PRO A 201 27.59 -2.99 13.64
C PRO A 201 28.25 -1.64 13.33
N GLY A 202 28.79 -0.98 14.36
CA GLY A 202 29.49 0.30 14.20
C GLY A 202 28.56 1.53 14.21
N ALA A 203 27.26 1.34 14.43
CA ALA A 203 26.35 2.43 14.78
C ALA A 203 26.82 3.08 16.09
N GLY A 204 26.87 4.40 16.12
CA GLY A 204 27.30 5.16 17.28
C GLY A 204 26.58 6.51 17.34
N ALA A 205 26.69 7.18 18.48
CA ALA A 205 26.14 8.53 18.65
C ALA A 205 26.93 9.52 17.77
N ARG A 206 26.45 9.74 16.56
CA ARG A 206 26.94 10.76 15.62
C ARG A 206 25.83 11.76 15.39
N GLU A 207 26.20 13.03 15.23
CA GLU A 207 25.24 14.06 14.89
C GLU A 207 24.67 13.82 13.49
N PRO A 208 23.36 14.02 13.28
CA PRO A 208 22.76 13.94 11.96
C PRO A 208 23.29 15.06 11.05
N PHE A 209 23.33 14.79 9.75
CA PHE A 209 23.58 15.81 8.74
C PHE A 209 22.31 16.63 8.52
N VAL A 210 22.41 17.96 8.57
CA VAL A 210 21.28 18.87 8.33
C VAL A 210 21.40 19.46 6.92
N THR A 211 20.44 19.14 6.05
CA THR A 211 20.35 19.68 4.67
C THR A 211 19.60 21.00 4.62
N ALA A 212 18.52 21.13 5.41
CA ALA A 212 17.71 22.33 5.56
C ALA A 212 17.28 22.46 7.04
N GLY A 213 17.13 23.69 7.54
CA GLY A 213 17.01 23.94 8.97
C GLY A 213 16.15 25.13 9.38
N GLU A 214 14.83 25.00 9.20
CA GLU A 214 13.78 25.86 9.78
C GLU A 214 12.62 24.99 10.28
N GLY A 215 11.52 25.58 10.76
CA GLY A 215 10.30 24.85 11.13
C GLY A 215 10.51 23.79 12.21
N ALA A 216 10.16 22.54 11.92
CA ALA A 216 10.20 21.40 12.84
C ALA A 216 11.58 20.73 12.99
N LEU A 217 12.68 21.46 12.76
CA LEU A 217 14.04 20.91 12.75
C LEU A 217 14.37 20.09 14.01
N ALA A 218 14.04 20.59 15.20
CA ALA A 218 14.36 19.90 16.46
C ALA A 218 13.68 18.52 16.55
N GLN A 219 12.41 18.44 16.14
CA GLN A 219 11.64 17.21 16.11
C GLN A 219 12.15 16.24 15.03
N CYS A 220 12.59 16.78 13.88
CA CYS A 220 13.23 15.97 12.84
C CYS A 220 14.56 15.38 13.31
N VAL A 221 15.41 16.17 13.99
CA VAL A 221 16.68 15.71 14.58
C VAL A 221 16.44 14.60 15.60
N GLU A 222 15.44 14.75 16.46
CA GLU A 222 15.10 13.73 17.47
C GLU A 222 14.57 12.43 16.85
N ALA A 223 13.86 12.55 15.72
CA ALA A 223 13.28 11.41 15.02
C ALA A 223 14.29 10.67 14.14
N ALA A 224 15.26 11.34 13.51
CA ALA A 224 16.21 10.64 12.66
C ALA A 224 17.15 9.75 13.49
N ARG A 225 17.36 8.50 13.03
CA ARG A 225 18.24 7.52 13.66
C ARG A 225 18.97 6.70 12.62
N VAL A 226 20.16 6.25 13.00
CA VAL A 226 20.96 5.31 12.17
C VAL A 226 20.30 3.93 12.09
N ASP A 227 19.52 3.54 13.10
CA ASP A 227 19.02 2.16 13.21
C ASP A 227 17.69 1.89 12.48
N ASP A 228 16.87 2.92 12.22
CA ASP A 228 15.54 2.73 11.62
C ASP A 228 15.16 3.84 10.62
N LEU A 229 15.06 5.09 11.06
CA LEU A 229 14.56 6.22 10.28
C LEU A 229 15.72 7.13 9.85
N HIS A 230 16.25 6.84 8.68
CA HIS A 230 17.53 7.35 8.22
C HIS A 230 17.48 8.78 7.67
N VAL A 231 16.32 9.20 7.15
CA VAL A 231 16.05 10.54 6.63
C VAL A 231 14.70 11.00 7.13
N VAL A 232 14.61 12.26 7.54
CA VAL A 232 13.34 12.91 7.91
C VAL A 232 13.30 14.29 7.28
N ALA A 233 12.16 14.67 6.72
CA ALA A 233 11.92 16.00 6.16
C ALA A 233 10.56 16.56 6.58
N HIS A 234 10.52 17.84 6.93
CA HIS A 234 9.30 18.63 7.10
C HIS A 234 9.14 19.53 5.88
N VAL A 235 7.97 19.46 5.23
CA VAL A 235 7.71 20.14 3.97
C VAL A 235 6.43 20.95 4.10
N ALA A 236 6.48 22.22 3.69
CA ALA A 236 5.33 23.11 3.68
C ALA A 236 5.34 23.98 2.42
N GLY A 237 4.19 24.13 1.77
CA GLY A 237 4.07 24.98 0.58
C GLY A 237 4.86 24.50 -0.64
N GLY A 238 5.32 23.24 -0.64
CA GLY A 238 6.20 22.69 -1.68
C GLY A 238 7.69 22.93 -1.42
N ASP A 239 8.06 23.51 -0.27
CA ASP A 239 9.45 23.73 0.14
C ASP A 239 9.83 22.82 1.31
N VAL A 240 11.06 22.29 1.27
CA VAL A 240 11.62 21.48 2.36
C VAL A 240 12.18 22.41 3.43
N LEU A 241 11.44 22.59 4.52
CA LEU A 241 11.80 23.51 5.61
C LEU A 241 12.89 22.93 6.51
N ALA A 242 12.76 21.64 6.84
CA ALA A 242 13.78 20.88 7.54
C ALA A 242 14.04 19.58 6.82
N MET A 243 15.31 19.18 6.74
CA MET A 243 15.69 17.82 6.33
C MET A 243 16.97 17.42 7.03
N VAL A 244 16.91 16.27 7.69
CA VAL A 244 18.03 15.69 8.43
C VAL A 244 18.22 14.23 8.05
N ASP A 245 19.47 13.76 8.10
CA ASP A 245 19.77 12.38 7.77
C ASP A 245 21.01 11.82 8.46
N HIS A 246 21.09 10.50 8.50
CA HIS A 246 22.26 9.73 8.97
C HIS A 246 22.97 8.98 7.83
N LEU A 247 22.73 9.31 6.56
CA LEU A 247 23.21 8.53 5.40
C LEU A 247 24.74 8.40 5.34
N ALA A 248 25.48 9.33 5.95
CA ALA A 248 26.94 9.29 6.03
C ALA A 248 27.49 8.43 7.18
N ASP A 249 26.63 7.81 7.99
CA ASP A 249 27.08 6.94 9.07
C ASP A 249 27.76 5.68 8.48
N PRO A 250 28.99 5.33 8.91
CA PRO A 250 29.70 4.15 8.44
C PRO A 250 28.92 2.83 8.58
N ALA A 251 28.02 2.71 9.56
CA ALA A 251 27.18 1.52 9.75
C ALA A 251 26.25 1.27 8.54
N LEU A 252 25.91 2.33 7.81
CA LEU A 252 25.10 2.27 6.60
C LEU A 252 25.91 2.05 5.32
N GLY A 253 27.24 1.99 5.42
CA GLY A 253 28.14 1.78 4.27
C GLY A 253 27.73 0.66 3.32
N PRO A 254 27.22 -0.50 3.80
CA PRO A 254 26.72 -1.57 2.93
C PRO A 254 25.63 -1.16 1.93
N TYR A 255 24.82 -0.13 2.23
CA TYR A 255 23.73 0.39 1.39
C TYR A 255 24.19 1.39 0.31
N PHE A 256 25.48 1.77 0.31
CA PHE A 256 26.06 2.77 -0.61
C PHE A 256 27.13 2.19 -1.54
N LYS A 257 27.03 0.90 -1.89
CA LYS A 257 27.97 0.23 -2.81
C LYS A 257 27.84 0.71 -4.26
N GLU A 258 26.65 1.13 -4.67
CA GLU A 258 26.34 1.48 -6.06
C GLU A 258 25.98 2.96 -6.26
N VAL A 259 25.80 3.71 -5.18
CA VAL A 259 25.43 5.12 -5.21
C VAL A 259 26.08 5.85 -4.05
N SER A 260 26.55 7.08 -4.29
CA SER A 260 27.14 7.89 -3.22
C SER A 260 26.06 8.43 -2.27
N VAL A 261 26.47 8.68 -1.02
CA VAL A 261 25.64 9.36 -0.01
C VAL A 261 25.10 10.69 -0.55
N GLU A 262 25.95 11.47 -1.21
CA GLU A 262 25.55 12.77 -1.77
C GLU A 262 24.50 12.64 -2.88
N ALA A 263 24.65 11.69 -3.80
CA ALA A 263 23.68 11.45 -4.85
C ALA A 263 22.33 11.00 -4.26
N ARG A 264 22.35 10.09 -3.27
CA ARG A 264 21.16 9.63 -2.55
C ARG A 264 20.45 10.77 -1.83
N ARG A 265 21.20 11.61 -1.11
CA ARG A 265 20.67 12.78 -0.41
C ARG A 265 20.00 13.77 -1.36
N ARG A 266 20.65 14.08 -2.49
CA ARG A 266 20.11 14.99 -3.51
C ARG A 266 18.80 14.47 -4.10
N PHE A 267 18.73 13.16 -4.36
CA PHE A 267 17.49 12.52 -4.81
C PHE A 267 16.39 12.65 -3.75
N TYR A 268 16.64 12.28 -2.49
CA TYR A 268 15.59 12.37 -1.46
C TYR A 268 15.14 13.81 -1.23
N LEU A 269 16.03 14.80 -1.27
CA LEU A 269 15.64 16.21 -1.21
C LEU A 269 14.61 16.55 -2.31
N GLY A 270 14.87 16.15 -3.55
CA GLY A 270 13.96 16.39 -4.68
C GLY A 270 12.66 15.58 -4.57
N PHE A 271 12.77 14.27 -4.31
CA PHE A 271 11.64 13.37 -4.24
C PHE A 271 10.68 13.70 -3.09
N LEU A 272 11.21 13.97 -1.89
CA LEU A 272 10.40 14.33 -0.72
C LEU A 272 9.70 15.67 -0.90
N ARG A 273 10.32 16.61 -1.63
CA ARG A 273 9.68 17.88 -2.03
C ARG A 273 8.49 17.67 -2.97
N GLU A 274 8.61 16.73 -3.91
CA GLU A 274 7.56 16.44 -4.90
C GLU A 274 6.47 15.48 -4.39
N LEU A 275 6.68 14.89 -3.21
CA LEU A 275 5.78 13.90 -2.63
C LEU A 275 4.37 14.43 -2.36
N GLY A 276 4.21 15.73 -2.10
CA GLY A 276 2.89 16.36 -1.97
C GLY A 276 2.04 16.28 -3.26
N GLU A 277 2.68 16.37 -4.43
CA GLU A 277 1.98 16.20 -5.72
C GLU A 277 1.60 14.74 -5.96
N VAL A 278 2.49 13.82 -5.62
CA VAL A 278 2.23 12.36 -5.65
C VAL A 278 1.03 12.04 -4.77
N ALA A 279 1.04 12.49 -3.51
CA ALA A 279 -0.04 12.33 -2.56
C ALA A 279 -1.37 12.91 -3.09
N THR A 280 -1.31 14.08 -3.74
CA THR A 280 -2.49 14.69 -4.37
C THR A 280 -3.06 13.83 -5.50
N ARG A 281 -2.21 13.28 -6.36
CA ARG A 281 -2.64 12.38 -7.46
C ARG A 281 -3.26 11.10 -6.92
N LEU A 282 -2.62 10.48 -5.92
CA LEU A 282 -3.13 9.28 -5.25
C LEU A 282 -4.47 9.54 -4.55
N ASN A 283 -4.58 10.65 -3.81
CA ASN A 283 -5.82 11.06 -3.16
C ASN A 283 -6.98 11.23 -4.15
N ARG A 284 -6.74 11.85 -5.32
CA ARG A 284 -7.78 12.00 -6.36
C ARG A 284 -8.26 10.66 -6.90
N ALA A 285 -7.39 9.66 -6.98
CA ALA A 285 -7.75 8.33 -7.45
C ALA A 285 -8.54 7.55 -6.41
N VAL A 286 -8.14 7.63 -5.14
CA VAL A 286 -8.65 6.80 -4.04
C VAL A 286 -9.94 7.35 -3.43
N ARG A 287 -10.03 8.68 -3.25
CA ARG A 287 -11.13 9.36 -2.55
C ARG A 287 -12.54 9.00 -3.05
N PRO A 288 -12.81 8.84 -4.37
CA PRO A 288 -14.15 8.47 -4.83
C PRO A 288 -14.66 7.11 -4.32
N VAL A 289 -13.75 6.20 -3.93
CA VAL A 289 -14.09 4.83 -3.55
C VAL A 289 -13.91 4.59 -2.05
N VAL A 290 -12.84 5.13 -1.46
CA VAL A 290 -12.47 4.89 -0.06
C VAL A 290 -12.99 6.00 0.87
N GLY A 291 -13.30 7.18 0.32
CA GLY A 291 -13.69 8.35 1.12
C GLY A 291 -12.50 9.08 1.72
N GLY A 292 -12.79 10.16 2.45
CA GLY A 292 -11.79 10.94 3.19
C GLY A 292 -10.69 11.59 2.34
N LEU A 293 -9.78 12.26 3.02
CA LEU A 293 -8.52 12.74 2.46
C LEU A 293 -7.40 11.75 2.78
N LEU A 294 -6.44 11.61 1.86
CA LEU A 294 -5.20 10.88 2.12
C LEU A 294 -4.43 11.55 3.28
N VAL A 295 -4.17 10.76 4.32
CA VAL A 295 -3.46 11.19 5.54
C VAL A 295 -2.07 10.57 5.64
N ARG A 296 -1.90 9.37 5.10
CA ARG A 296 -0.62 8.65 5.11
C ARG A 296 -0.42 7.86 3.84
N ALA A 297 0.82 7.82 3.35
CA ALA A 297 1.25 6.89 2.32
C ALA A 297 2.59 6.23 2.69
N VAL A 298 2.75 4.96 2.32
CA VAL A 298 4.03 4.23 2.42
C VAL A 298 4.36 3.66 1.06
N LEU A 299 5.57 3.94 0.60
CA LEU A 299 6.17 3.41 -0.62
C LEU A 299 7.31 2.50 -0.21
N ASP A 300 7.01 1.22 -0.13
CA ASP A 300 7.90 0.16 0.35
C ASP A 300 8.66 -0.45 -0.83
N VAL A 301 9.98 -0.43 -0.76
CA VAL A 301 10.92 -0.84 -1.80
C VAL A 301 11.81 -1.95 -1.27
N GLU A 302 12.43 -2.77 -2.11
CA GLU A 302 13.21 -3.94 -1.64
C GLU A 302 14.30 -3.63 -0.60
N MET A 303 14.80 -2.40 -0.56
CA MET A 303 15.79 -1.95 0.43
C MET A 303 15.22 -1.19 1.62
N GLY A 304 13.94 -0.80 1.67
CA GLY A 304 13.42 0.06 2.73
C GLY A 304 12.09 0.71 2.35
N ALA A 305 11.81 1.93 2.82
CA ALA A 305 10.55 2.58 2.49
C ALA A 305 10.61 4.11 2.59
N VAL A 306 9.71 4.77 1.85
CA VAL A 306 9.43 6.20 1.96
C VAL A 306 8.05 6.41 2.56
N TYR A 307 7.97 7.28 3.56
CA TYR A 307 6.76 7.61 4.30
C TYR A 307 6.30 9.03 3.98
N TYR A 308 4.99 9.21 3.91
CA TYR A 308 4.32 10.50 3.84
C TYR A 308 3.25 10.56 4.92
N TYR A 309 3.24 11.62 5.72
CA TYR A 309 2.22 11.91 6.72
C TYR A 309 1.77 13.35 6.58
N ARG A 310 0.48 13.54 6.30
CA ARG A 310 -0.11 14.87 6.15
C ARG A 310 -0.29 15.52 7.53
N LEU A 311 0.18 16.76 7.66
CA LEU A 311 0.00 17.58 8.87
C LEU A 311 -1.10 18.63 8.67
N GLY A 312 -1.28 19.10 7.43
CA GLY A 312 -2.25 20.13 7.09
C GLY A 312 -2.40 20.34 5.58
N PRO A 313 -3.11 21.40 5.16
CA PRO A 313 -3.15 21.80 3.75
C PRO A 313 -1.75 22.22 3.25
N GLY A 314 -1.17 21.44 2.34
CA GLY A 314 0.14 21.74 1.76
C GLY A 314 1.32 21.53 2.72
N GLU A 315 1.09 20.91 3.87
CA GLU A 315 2.10 20.65 4.90
C GLU A 315 2.11 19.17 5.28
N TYR A 316 3.30 18.59 5.34
CA TYR A 316 3.51 17.18 5.65
C TYR A 316 4.89 16.92 6.23
N VAL A 317 5.02 15.78 6.91
CA VAL A 317 6.32 15.20 7.26
C VAL A 317 6.53 13.95 6.42
N ALA A 318 7.77 13.75 5.98
CA ALA A 318 8.16 12.60 5.21
C ALA A 318 9.40 11.96 5.81
N GLY A 319 9.55 10.66 5.62
CA GLY A 319 10.64 9.88 6.19
C GLY A 319 11.15 8.85 5.21
N VAL A 320 12.38 8.39 5.42
CA VAL A 320 12.94 7.28 4.65
C VAL A 320 13.67 6.33 5.57
N THR A 321 13.40 5.04 5.40
CA THR A 321 14.31 3.98 5.82
C THR A 321 14.98 3.35 4.60
N ILE A 322 16.25 2.98 4.75
CA ILE A 322 17.03 2.24 3.75
C ILE A 322 17.38 0.84 4.23
N ASP A 323 16.65 0.33 5.23
CA ASP A 323 16.75 -1.05 5.69
C ASP A 323 15.35 -1.68 5.73
N GLN A 324 15.14 -2.70 4.88
CA GLN A 324 13.85 -3.38 4.78
C GLN A 324 13.41 -4.05 6.08
N SER A 325 14.37 -4.48 6.90
CA SER A 325 14.07 -5.10 8.19
C SER A 325 13.54 -4.11 9.24
N ARG A 326 13.63 -2.81 8.94
CA ARG A 326 13.30 -1.68 9.82
C ARG A 326 12.06 -0.90 9.39
N VAL A 327 11.34 -1.38 8.39
CA VAL A 327 10.19 -0.66 7.81
C VAL A 327 9.12 -0.40 8.88
N ALA A 328 8.69 -1.42 9.62
CA ALA A 328 7.67 -1.25 10.64
C ALA A 328 8.13 -0.30 11.78
N GLU A 329 9.36 -0.41 12.30
CA GLU A 329 9.86 0.49 13.35
C GLU A 329 10.01 1.94 12.88
N ALA A 330 10.48 2.15 11.64
CA ALA A 330 10.59 3.48 11.05
C ALA A 330 9.21 4.12 10.84
N ASP A 331 8.21 3.32 10.51
CA ASP A 331 6.82 3.76 10.35
C ASP A 331 6.18 4.15 11.70
N ASP A 332 6.35 3.35 12.75
CA ASP A 332 5.94 3.69 14.13
C ASP A 332 6.55 5.03 14.58
N ARG A 333 7.83 5.24 14.25
CA ARG A 333 8.54 6.49 14.55
C ARG A 333 7.98 7.66 13.75
N MET A 334 7.69 7.46 12.47
CA MET A 334 7.10 8.48 11.61
C MET A 334 5.71 8.88 12.06
N SER A 335 4.86 7.93 12.45
CA SER A 335 3.55 8.25 13.03
C SER A 335 3.70 9.04 14.32
N SER A 336 4.57 8.59 15.23
CA SER A 336 4.81 9.32 16.48
C SER A 336 5.29 10.75 16.23
N LEU A 337 6.11 10.96 15.20
CA LEU A 337 6.56 12.29 14.79
C LEU A 337 5.40 13.11 14.22
N ALA A 338 4.59 12.54 13.32
CA ALA A 338 3.44 13.19 12.73
C ALA A 338 2.42 13.62 13.81
N ASP A 339 2.17 12.79 14.80
CA ASP A 339 1.27 13.10 15.93
C ASP A 339 1.79 14.29 16.75
N ARG A 340 3.10 14.38 16.99
CA ARG A 340 3.71 15.52 17.69
C ARG A 340 3.67 16.82 16.89
N LEU A 341 3.70 16.73 15.57
CA LEU A 341 3.73 17.88 14.67
C LEU A 341 2.35 18.34 14.22
N THR A 342 1.35 17.44 14.26
CA THR A 342 -0.02 17.78 13.93
C THR A 342 -0.54 18.73 15.01
N PRO A 343 -0.93 19.97 14.66
CA PRO A 343 -1.47 20.89 15.64
C PRO A 343 -2.69 20.23 16.30
N SER A 344 -2.66 20.10 17.62
CA SER A 344 -3.90 19.83 18.35
C SER A 344 -4.86 20.96 18.02
N GLY A 345 -6.02 20.65 17.43
CA GLY A 345 -7.03 21.67 17.14
C GLY A 345 -7.38 22.48 18.40
N PRO A 346 -7.88 23.71 18.25
CA PRO A 346 -8.24 24.58 19.36
C PRO A 346 -9.26 23.96 20.32
#